data_AF-A0A925IKJ0-F1
#
_entry.id   AF-A0A925IKJ0-F1
#
_cell.length_a   1.000
_cell.length_b   1.000
_cell.length_c   1.000
_cell.angle_alpha   90.00
_cell.angle_beta   90.00
_cell.angle_gamma   90.00
#
_symmetry.space_group_name_H-M   'P 1'
#
loop_
_entity.id
_entity.type
_entity.pdbx_description
1 polymer ?
#
loop_
_entity_poly.entity_id
_entity_poly.type
_entity_poly.pdbx_seq_one_letter_code
_entity_poly.pdbx_strand_id
1 'polypeptide(L)'
;FAGLNFAFFFVNRRYQFSFPYLALAGYTTFAMIFGLLVNEVVTKQTKLVQLLFNIPLLKFFGRISYGFYIFHWPVYLLLSPWLFSWVSKYASGSSLQFIVSVLGTLAAIAISWVSYQYYEKYFLKLKDKFA
;
A
#
# COMPACT_ATOMS: atom_id res chain seq x y z
N PHE A 1 10.89 3.59 -21.71
CA PHE A 1 9.73 3.00 -21.01
C PHE A 1 8.45 3.83 -21.17
N ALA A 2 8.46 5.12 -20.88
CA ALA A 2 7.31 6.00 -21.17
C ALA A 2 6.87 5.94 -22.65
N GLY A 3 7.82 5.92 -23.60
CA GLY A 3 7.54 5.76 -25.03
C GLY A 3 6.89 4.42 -25.42
N LEU A 4 7.22 3.33 -24.72
CA LEU A 4 6.58 2.02 -24.94
C LEU A 4 5.14 2.01 -24.44
N ASN A 5 4.86 2.54 -23.23
CA ASN A 5 3.49 2.73 -22.76
C ASN A 5 2.68 3.61 -23.72
N PHE A 6 3.28 4.71 -24.17
CA PHE A 6 2.62 5.62 -25.08
C PHE A 6 2.27 4.91 -26.40
N ALA A 7 3.21 4.20 -27.02
CA ALA A 7 2.96 3.42 -28.23
C ALA A 7 1.87 2.35 -28.02
N PHE A 8 1.95 1.58 -26.93
CA PHE A 8 0.98 0.55 -26.61
C PHE A 8 -0.42 1.12 -26.28
N PHE A 9 -0.51 2.35 -25.76
CA PHE A 9 -1.79 3.04 -25.54
C PHE A 9 -2.49 3.37 -26.86
N PHE A 10 -1.76 3.87 -27.87
CA PHE A 10 -2.34 4.10 -29.21
C PHE A 10 -2.76 2.82 -29.90
N VAL A 11 -1.98 1.74 -29.74
CA VAL A 11 -2.34 0.42 -30.25
C VAL A 11 -3.61 -0.09 -29.56
N ASN A 12 -3.69 0.01 -28.23
CA ASN A 12 -4.87 -0.44 -27.48
C ASN A 12 -6.15 0.33 -27.86
N ARG A 13 -6.02 1.63 -28.16
CA ARG A 13 -7.12 2.46 -28.67
C ARG A 13 -7.67 1.94 -30.01
N ARG A 14 -6.83 1.34 -30.86
CA ARG A 14 -7.26 0.73 -32.13
C ARG A 14 -7.99 -0.60 -31.95
N TYR A 15 -7.75 -1.31 -30.84
CA TYR A 15 -8.32 -2.64 -30.56
C TYR A 15 -9.49 -2.62 -29.57
N GLN A 16 -10.18 -1.48 -29.38
CA GLN A 16 -11.35 -1.35 -28.50
C GLN A 16 -11.11 -1.87 -27.07
N PHE A 17 -9.90 -1.68 -26.52
CA PHE A 17 -9.51 -2.11 -25.17
C PHE A 17 -9.57 -3.64 -24.91
N SER A 18 -9.67 -4.46 -25.97
CA SER A 18 -9.64 -5.92 -25.85
C SER A 18 -8.23 -6.47 -25.56
N PHE A 19 -7.19 -5.68 -25.84
CA PHE A 19 -5.81 -6.08 -25.62
C PHE A 19 -5.42 -5.84 -24.14
N PRO A 20 -4.75 -6.79 -23.47
CA PRO A 20 -4.38 -6.69 -22.05
C PRO A 20 -3.18 -5.74 -21.82
N TYR A 21 -3.33 -4.49 -22.26
CA TYR A 21 -2.34 -3.41 -22.18
C TYR A 21 -1.82 -3.20 -20.76
N LEU A 22 -2.72 -3.16 -19.77
CA LEU A 22 -2.36 -2.93 -18.38
C LEU A 22 -1.43 -4.03 -17.85
N ALA A 23 -1.71 -5.29 -18.24
CA ALA A 23 -0.95 -6.44 -17.82
C ALA A 23 0.48 -6.44 -18.41
N LEU A 24 0.60 -6.11 -19.70
CA LEU A 24 1.86 -6.20 -20.43
C LEU A 24 2.73 -4.95 -20.31
N ALA A 25 2.17 -3.76 -20.54
CA ALA A 25 2.93 -2.50 -20.57
C ALA A 25 2.83 -1.75 -19.22
N GLY A 26 1.64 -1.75 -18.61
CA GLY A 26 1.40 -1.04 -17.36
C GLY A 26 2.22 -1.61 -16.20
N TYR A 27 1.99 -2.88 -15.84
CA TYR A 27 2.66 -3.49 -14.69
C TYR A 27 4.17 -3.60 -14.86
N THR A 28 4.67 -3.87 -16.06
CA THR A 28 6.13 -3.92 -16.32
C THR A 28 6.78 -2.55 -16.12
N THR A 29 6.08 -1.48 -16.47
CA THR A 29 6.57 -0.11 -16.22
C THR A 29 6.60 0.22 -14.75
N PHE A 30 5.54 -0.10 -14.01
CA PHE A 30 5.54 0.06 -12.55
C PHE A 30 6.63 -0.77 -11.89
N ALA A 31 6.80 -2.03 -12.29
CA ALA A 31 7.84 -2.91 -11.78
C ALA A 31 9.25 -2.32 -12.02
N MET A 32 9.51 -1.78 -13.21
CA MET A 32 10.78 -1.12 -13.50
C MET A 32 10.97 0.17 -12.69
N ILE A 33 9.96 1.02 -12.57
CA ILE A 33 10.04 2.24 -11.75
C ILE A 33 10.34 1.88 -10.29
N PHE A 34 9.64 0.90 -9.72
CA PHE A 34 9.91 0.46 -8.35
C PHE A 34 11.31 -0.16 -8.20
N GLY A 35 11.76 -0.95 -9.18
CA GLY A 35 13.11 -1.50 -9.19
C GLY A 35 14.20 -0.42 -9.23
N LEU A 36 14.02 0.60 -10.07
CA LEU A 36 14.91 1.77 -10.13
C LEU A 36 14.89 2.57 -8.82
N LEU A 37 13.72 2.79 -8.22
CA LEU A 37 13.59 3.45 -6.92
C LEU A 37 14.32 2.68 -5.82
N VAL A 38 14.17 1.35 -5.78
CA VAL A 38 14.91 0.50 -4.83
C VAL A 38 16.42 0.62 -5.07
N ASN A 39 16.87 0.57 -6.32
CA ASN A 39 18.28 0.75 -6.66
C ASN A 39 18.83 2.12 -6.20
N GLU A 40 18.09 3.19 -6.42
CA GLU A 40 18.45 4.55 -5.96
C GLU A 40 18.52 4.64 -4.43
N VAL A 41 17.58 4.04 -3.72
CA VAL A 41 17.58 4.03 -2.24
C VAL A 41 18.80 3.26 -1.70
N VAL A 42 19.23 2.19 -2.38
CA VAL A 42 20.41 1.39 -1.98
C VAL A 42 21.72 2.11 -2.31
N THR A 43 21.85 2.65 -3.52
CA THR A 43 23.07 3.31 -4.01
C THR A 43 23.24 4.73 -3.47
N LYS A 44 22.15 5.36 -2.98
CA LYS A 44 22.13 6.70 -2.35
C LYS A 44 22.66 7.82 -3.24
N GLN A 45 22.52 7.70 -4.56
CA GLN A 45 23.03 8.69 -5.52
C GLN A 45 22.20 9.98 -5.47
N THR A 46 20.87 9.86 -5.36
CA THR A 46 19.96 11.00 -5.39
C THR A 46 19.58 11.50 -3.99
N LYS A 47 20.01 12.72 -3.64
CA LYS A 47 19.69 13.37 -2.34
C LYS A 47 18.19 13.53 -2.06
N LEU A 48 17.39 13.81 -3.09
CA LEU A 48 15.94 14.01 -2.95
C LEU A 48 15.23 12.70 -2.57
N VAL A 49 15.56 11.61 -3.26
CA VAL A 49 15.02 10.28 -2.96
C VAL A 49 15.40 9.90 -1.52
N GLN A 50 16.66 10.12 -1.15
CA GLN A 50 17.11 9.86 0.21
C GLN A 50 16.33 10.67 1.26
N LEU A 51 16.10 11.96 1.03
CA LEU A 51 15.34 12.81 1.95
C LEU A 51 13.93 12.27 2.18
N LEU A 52 13.22 11.93 1.10
CA LEU A 52 11.84 11.43 1.16
C LEU A 52 11.75 10.07 1.86
N PHE A 53 12.60 9.11 1.49
CA PHE A 53 12.59 7.76 2.07
C PHE A 53 13.20 7.71 3.49
N ASN A 54 13.88 8.77 3.93
CA ASN A 54 14.38 8.88 5.29
C ASN A 54 13.35 9.42 6.30
N ILE A 55 12.18 9.88 5.83
CA ILE A 55 11.11 10.39 6.69
C ILE A 55 10.65 9.28 7.66
N PRO A 56 10.64 9.54 8.99
CA PRO A 56 10.32 8.52 9.98
C PRO A 56 8.90 7.95 9.82
N LEU A 57 7.95 8.79 9.43
CA LEU A 57 6.57 8.37 9.15
C LEU A 57 6.50 7.38 7.98
N LEU A 58 7.24 7.63 6.90
CA LEU A 58 7.25 6.75 5.73
C LEU A 58 7.89 5.39 6.06
N LYS A 59 8.96 5.39 6.87
CA LYS A 59 9.56 4.16 7.40
C LYS A 59 8.62 3.40 8.33
N PHE A 60 7.87 4.10 9.17
CA PHE A 60 6.88 3.49 10.04
C PHE A 60 5.82 2.73 9.23
N PHE A 61 5.20 3.40 8.25
CA PHE A 61 4.22 2.76 7.37
C PHE A 61 4.83 1.63 6.55
N GLY A 62 6.08 1.77 6.09
CA GLY A 62 6.80 0.70 5.41
C GLY A 62 6.96 -0.56 6.26
N ARG A 63 7.29 -0.40 7.56
CA ARG A 63 7.46 -1.53 8.50
C ARG A 63 6.16 -2.30 8.76
N ILE A 64 5.05 -1.60 8.94
CA ILE A 64 3.75 -2.23 9.23
C ILE A 64 2.99 -2.66 7.96
N SER A 65 3.52 -2.36 6.77
CA SER A 65 2.82 -2.52 5.49
C SER A 65 2.33 -3.95 5.24
N TYR A 66 3.14 -4.95 5.58
CA TYR A 66 2.78 -6.36 5.45
C TYR A 66 1.58 -6.73 6.34
N GLY A 67 1.66 -6.40 7.63
CA GLY A 67 0.54 -6.58 8.56
C GLY A 67 -0.71 -5.81 8.11
N PHE A 68 -0.54 -4.59 7.60
CA PHE A 68 -1.66 -3.78 7.11
C PHE A 68 -2.36 -4.42 5.91
N TYR A 69 -1.60 -4.94 4.95
CA TYR A 69 -2.15 -5.69 3.83
C TYR A 69 -2.97 -6.90 4.29
N ILE A 70 -2.55 -7.62 5.32
CA ILE A 70 -3.31 -8.76 5.83
C ILE A 70 -4.55 -8.32 6.60
N PHE A 71 -4.42 -7.37 7.53
CA PHE A 71 -5.48 -7.05 8.48
C PHE A 71 -6.50 -6.03 7.99
N HIS A 72 -6.20 -5.20 6.99
CA HIS A 72 -7.15 -4.18 6.54
C HIS A 72 -8.49 -4.79 6.08
N TRP A 73 -8.47 -5.93 5.38
CA TRP A 73 -9.69 -6.56 4.87
C TRP A 73 -10.52 -7.26 5.96
N PRO A 74 -9.95 -8.11 6.84
CA PRO A 74 -10.66 -8.62 8.01
C PRO A 74 -11.22 -7.53 8.92
N VAL A 75 -10.43 -6.47 9.19
CA VAL A 75 -10.89 -5.33 9.98
C VAL A 75 -12.05 -4.62 9.30
N TYR A 76 -11.98 -4.41 7.98
CA TYR A 76 -13.09 -3.85 7.24
C TYR A 76 -14.36 -4.71 7.36
N LEU A 77 -14.26 -6.03 7.16
CA LEU A 77 -15.42 -6.91 7.21
C LEU A 77 -16.06 -7.00 8.61
N LEU A 78 -15.25 -7.10 9.65
CA LEU A 78 -15.73 -7.33 11.02
C LEU A 78 -16.10 -6.03 11.74
N LEU A 79 -15.33 -4.96 11.53
CA LEU A 79 -15.46 -3.73 12.29
C LEU A 79 -16.39 -2.72 11.62
N SER A 80 -16.51 -2.72 10.28
CA SER A 80 -17.34 -1.73 9.57
C SER A 80 -18.82 -1.78 9.94
N PRO A 81 -19.51 -2.94 10.07
CA PRO A 81 -20.93 -2.97 10.45
C PRO A 81 -21.16 -2.38 11.84
N TRP A 82 -20.27 -2.69 12.78
CA TRP A 82 -20.33 -2.18 14.15
C TRP A 82 -20.06 -0.67 14.19
N LEU A 83 -19.02 -0.20 13.51
CA LEU A 83 -18.71 1.23 13.39
C LEU A 83 -19.85 2.00 12.72
N PHE A 84 -20.46 1.44 11.66
CA PHE A 84 -21.58 2.08 10.97
C PHE A 84 -22.79 2.26 11.89
N SER A 85 -23.13 1.23 12.68
CA SER A 85 -24.23 1.31 13.66
C SER A 85 -23.95 2.27 14.82
N TRP A 86 -22.68 2.47 15.18
CA TRP A 86 -22.30 3.36 16.27
C TRP A 86 -22.26 4.83 15.80
N VAL A 87 -21.62 5.09 14.66
CA VAL A 87 -21.46 6.43 14.08
C VAL A 87 -22.77 6.98 13.51
N SER A 88 -23.68 6.12 13.04
CA SER A 88 -25.00 6.55 12.53
C SER A 88 -25.86 7.29 13.55
N LYS A 89 -25.55 7.16 14.84
CA LYS A 89 -26.20 7.91 15.92
C LYS A 89 -25.78 9.38 15.98
N TYR A 90 -24.62 9.72 15.41
CA TYR A 90 -23.99 11.04 15.53
C TYR A 90 -23.78 11.73 14.18
N ALA A 91 -23.76 10.99 13.08
CA ALA A 91 -23.56 11.52 11.73
C ALA A 91 -24.40 10.74 10.71
N SER A 92 -24.72 11.37 9.58
CA SER A 92 -25.53 10.76 8.51
C SER A 92 -25.01 11.14 7.13
N GLY A 93 -25.26 10.28 6.13
CA GLY A 93 -24.87 10.55 4.73
C GLY A 93 -23.38 10.33 4.47
N SER A 94 -22.77 11.23 3.69
CA SER A 94 -21.36 11.12 3.27
C SER A 94 -20.36 11.27 4.42
N SER A 95 -20.67 12.06 5.44
CA SER A 95 -19.83 12.23 6.63
C SER A 95 -19.70 10.94 7.43
N LEU A 96 -20.77 10.15 7.52
CA LEU A 96 -20.76 8.83 8.15
C LEU A 96 -19.76 7.91 7.45
N GLN A 97 -19.86 7.77 6.13
CA GLN A 97 -18.97 6.89 5.35
C GLN A 97 -17.50 7.30 5.50
N PHE A 98 -17.23 8.61 5.50
CA PHE A 98 -15.90 9.15 5.71
C PHE A 98 -15.36 8.81 7.10
N ILE A 99 -16.14 9.08 8.16
CA ILE A 99 -15.73 8.80 9.56
C ILE A 99 -15.50 7.29 9.75
N VAL A 100 -16.39 6.43 9.26
CA VAL A 100 -16.25 4.97 9.37
C VAL A 100 -14.99 4.49 8.64
N SER A 101 -14.70 5.01 7.45
CA SER A 101 -13.50 4.65 6.69
C SER A 101 -12.22 5.09 7.41
N VAL A 102 -12.21 6.30 7.99
CA VAL A 102 -11.07 6.80 8.79
C VAL A 102 -10.87 5.93 10.03
N LEU A 103 -11.92 5.65 10.80
CA LEU A 103 -11.85 4.81 12.00
C LEU A 103 -11.41 3.38 11.69
N GLY A 104 -11.95 2.79 10.62
CA GLY A 104 -11.55 1.45 10.17
C GLY A 104 -10.08 1.39 9.75
N THR A 105 -9.60 2.42 9.03
CA THR A 105 -8.19 2.53 8.63
C THR A 105 -7.28 2.67 9.85
N LEU A 106 -7.65 3.51 10.83
CA LEU A 106 -6.90 3.66 12.08
C LEU A 106 -6.87 2.37 12.89
N ALA A 107 -7.99 1.66 12.97
CA ALA A 107 -8.04 0.35 13.63
C ALA A 107 -7.14 -0.67 12.95
N ALA A 108 -7.14 -0.72 11.61
CA ALA A 108 -6.25 -1.59 10.85
C ALA A 108 -4.78 -1.23 11.09
N ILE A 109 -4.40 0.06 11.05
CA ILE A 109 -3.03 0.51 11.37
C ILE A 109 -2.62 0.07 12.78
N ALA A 110 -3.50 0.24 13.78
CA ALA A 110 -3.21 -0.13 15.16
C ALA A 110 -2.99 -1.64 15.30
N ILE A 111 -3.86 -2.46 14.72
CA ILE A 111 -3.73 -3.93 14.75
C ILE A 111 -2.45 -4.38 14.03
N SER A 112 -2.15 -3.80 12.87
CA SER A 112 -0.93 -4.10 12.12
C SER A 112 0.34 -3.70 12.87
N TRP A 113 0.30 -2.57 13.59
CA TRP A 113 1.42 -2.16 14.43
C TRP A 113 1.66 -3.13 15.60
N VAL A 114 0.59 -3.57 16.26
CA VAL A 114 0.66 -4.61 17.30
C VAL A 114 1.23 -5.91 16.72
N SER A 115 0.71 -6.34 15.57
CA SER A 115 1.22 -7.54 14.88
C SER A 115 2.70 -7.44 14.55
N TYR A 116 3.14 -6.27 14.05
CA TYR A 116 4.54 -6.03 13.72
C TYR A 116 5.44 -6.18 14.95
N GLN A 117 5.04 -5.58 16.08
CA GLN A 117 5.85 -5.56 17.30
C GLN A 117 5.98 -6.95 17.96
N TYR A 118 4.90 -7.74 17.98
CA TYR A 118 4.88 -9.03 18.70
C TYR A 118 5.20 -10.23 17.82
N TYR A 119 4.70 -10.26 16.57
CA TYR A 119 4.88 -11.42 15.69
C TYR A 119 6.01 -11.18 14.70
N GLU A 120 5.89 -10.16 13.85
CA GLU A 120 6.81 -9.99 12.72
C GLU A 120 8.26 -9.78 13.18
N LYS A 121 8.47 -8.93 14.18
CA LYS A 121 9.79 -8.67 14.75
C LYS A 121 10.41 -9.92 15.39
N TYR A 122 9.61 -10.81 15.96
CA TYR A 122 10.09 -12.07 16.53
C TYR A 122 10.57 -13.01 15.42
N PHE A 123 9.77 -13.21 14.37
CA PHE A 123 10.14 -14.08 13.26
C PHE A 123 11.33 -13.54 12.45
N LEU A 124 11.44 -12.23 12.27
CA LEU A 124 12.58 -11.61 11.60
C LEU A 124 13.89 -11.88 12.35
N LYS A 125 13.90 -11.75 13.69
CA LYS A 125 15.06 -12.09 14.51
C LYS A 125 15.43 -13.57 14.43
N LEU A 126 14.42 -14.44 14.33
CA LEU A 126 14.64 -15.87 14.16
C LEU A 126 15.31 -16.15 12.82
N LYS A 127 14.83 -15.50 11.74
CA LYS A 127 15.44 -15.61 10.41
C LYS A 127 16.91 -15.20 10.42
N ASP A 128 17.23 -14.05 11.02
CA ASP A 128 18.62 -13.54 11.08
C ASP A 128 19.57 -14.45 11.88
N LYS A 129 19.03 -15.35 12.72
CA LYS A 129 19.84 -16.31 13.50
C LYS A 129 20.13 -17.61 12.74
N PHE A 130 19.27 -18.00 11.79
CA PHE A 130 19.31 -19.31 11.12
C PHE A 130 19.60 -19.24 9.61
N ALA A 131 19.74 -18.05 9.04
CA ALA A 131 20.13 -17.80 7.65
C ALA A 131 21.58 -17.33 7.58
#